data_AF-A0A2U3QHG6-F1
#
_entry.id   AF-A0A2U3QHG6-F1
#
_cell.length_a   1.000
_cell.length_b   1.000
_cell.length_c   1.000
_cell.angle_alpha   90.00
_cell.angle_beta   90.00
_cell.angle_gamma   90.00
#
_symmetry.space_group_name_H-M   'P 1'
#
loop_
_entity.id
_entity.type
_entity.pdbx_description
1 polymer ?
#
loop_
_entity_poly.entity_id
_entity_poly.type
_entity_poly.pdbx_seq_one_letter_code
_entity_poly.pdbx_strand_id
1 'polypeptide(L)'
;MTDPKLQRRKSVDVNKCNNCHTRLSLHGANRVNSIEECVICHNADATDKGQRPADPSTTPDGLVERSIHFKAMIHSIHTGENLNVKPYVIYGFGGSVNDFSDVTYPRDRRECIACHIDSSTSAFPLPAGALGTTTSTGAKANDDSDNVRTQPLTATCISCHDSANTATHVADKTSGGQETCLACHTSGLLLGADNAHFPQQ
;
A
#
# COMPACT_ATOMS: atom_id res chain seq x y z
N MET A 1 0.88 -31.70 3.17
CA MET A 1 0.20 -30.75 4.09
C MET A 1 1.21 -29.67 4.42
N THR A 2 0.94 -28.41 4.08
CA THR A 2 1.83 -27.28 4.41
C THR A 2 1.62 -26.88 5.86
N ASP A 3 2.72 -26.67 6.59
CA ASP A 3 2.68 -26.18 7.98
C ASP A 3 1.95 -24.83 8.02
N PRO A 4 0.84 -24.69 8.77
CA PRO A 4 0.12 -23.42 8.92
C PRO A 4 1.00 -22.26 9.37
N LYS A 5 2.10 -22.53 10.10
CA LYS A 5 3.07 -21.50 10.55
C LYS A 5 3.94 -20.96 9.41
N LEU A 6 4.04 -21.68 8.30
CA LEU A 6 4.78 -21.27 7.09
C LEU A 6 3.86 -20.62 6.05
N GLN A 7 2.55 -20.55 6.30
CA GLN A 7 1.62 -19.90 5.39
C GLN A 7 1.68 -18.38 5.57
N ARG A 8 1.68 -17.67 4.43
CA ARG A 8 1.54 -16.22 4.44
C ARG A 8 0.21 -15.85 5.10
N ARG A 9 0.23 -14.85 5.98
CA ARG A 9 -0.98 -14.34 6.62
C ARG A 9 -2.01 -13.91 5.56
N LYS A 10 -3.28 -14.17 5.83
CA LYS A 10 -4.39 -13.64 5.04
C LYS A 10 -4.89 -12.37 5.71
N SER A 11 -4.83 -11.25 5.00
CA SER A 11 -5.27 -9.95 5.51
C SER A 11 -6.50 -9.38 4.78
N VAL A 12 -6.71 -9.80 3.54
CA VAL A 12 -7.83 -9.35 2.69
C VAL A 12 -8.46 -10.58 2.00
N ASP A 13 -9.69 -10.42 1.53
CA ASP A 13 -10.42 -11.45 0.80
C ASP A 13 -10.74 -11.00 -0.62
N VAL A 14 -10.42 -11.82 -1.62
CA VAL A 14 -10.72 -11.55 -3.02
C VAL A 14 -12.22 -11.41 -3.29
N ASN A 15 -13.06 -12.13 -2.54
CA ASN A 15 -14.52 -12.01 -2.69
C ASN A 15 -14.99 -10.60 -2.32
N LYS A 16 -14.33 -9.97 -1.34
CA LYS A 16 -14.61 -8.59 -0.97
C LYS A 16 -14.20 -7.61 -2.06
N CYS A 17 -13.08 -7.84 -2.74
CA CYS A 17 -12.69 -7.08 -3.94
C CYS A 17 -13.76 -7.23 -5.06
N ASN A 18 -14.25 -8.45 -5.27
CA ASN A 18 -15.22 -8.75 -6.32
C ASN A 18 -16.62 -8.18 -6.08
N ASN A 19 -16.93 -7.69 -4.87
CA ASN A 19 -18.14 -6.91 -4.64
C ASN A 19 -18.19 -5.63 -5.50
N CYS A 20 -17.03 -5.09 -5.91
CA CYS A 20 -16.94 -3.96 -6.84
C CYS A 20 -16.36 -4.38 -8.20
N HIS A 21 -15.36 -5.24 -8.22
CA HIS A 21 -14.66 -5.61 -9.46
C HIS A 21 -15.40 -6.66 -10.30
N THR A 22 -16.43 -7.34 -9.75
CA THR A 22 -17.11 -8.53 -10.32
C THR A 22 -16.18 -9.73 -10.53
N ARG A 23 -15.08 -9.53 -11.25
CA ARG A 23 -13.97 -10.45 -11.47
C ARG A 23 -12.69 -9.65 -11.59
N LEU A 24 -11.90 -9.58 -10.52
CA LEU A 24 -10.61 -8.91 -10.54
C LEU A 24 -9.62 -9.70 -11.41
N SER A 25 -9.24 -9.11 -12.54
CA SER A 25 -8.42 -9.74 -13.58
C SER A 25 -7.42 -8.74 -14.12
N LEU A 26 -6.13 -8.98 -13.86
CA LEU A 26 -5.04 -8.07 -14.20
C LEU A 26 -3.97 -8.78 -15.06
N HIS A 27 -3.07 -7.98 -15.65
CA HIS A 27 -1.94 -8.44 -16.47
C HIS A 27 -2.36 -9.35 -17.65
N GLY A 28 -3.34 -8.90 -18.43
CA GLY A 28 -3.84 -9.65 -19.60
C GLY A 28 -4.61 -10.92 -19.22
N ALA A 29 -5.37 -10.87 -18.12
CA ALA A 29 -6.15 -11.98 -17.57
C ALA A 29 -5.32 -13.20 -17.11
N ASN A 30 -4.02 -13.01 -16.85
CA ASN A 30 -3.15 -14.05 -16.29
C ASN A 30 -3.20 -14.14 -14.76
N ARG A 31 -3.61 -13.06 -14.07
CA ARG A 31 -3.76 -13.02 -12.60
C ARG A 31 -5.19 -12.68 -12.32
N VAL A 32 -5.95 -13.66 -11.84
CA VAL A 32 -7.39 -13.59 -11.72
C VAL A 32 -7.81 -14.10 -10.36
N ASN A 33 -8.53 -13.28 -9.61
CA ASN A 33 -9.14 -13.66 -8.35
C ASN A 33 -8.18 -14.34 -7.34
N SER A 34 -6.92 -13.91 -7.25
CA SER A 34 -5.93 -14.50 -6.36
C SER A 34 -5.06 -13.44 -5.71
N ILE A 35 -5.28 -13.19 -4.40
CA ILE A 35 -4.47 -12.23 -3.64
C ILE A 35 -3.06 -12.77 -3.47
N GLU A 36 -2.94 -14.08 -3.22
CA GLU A 36 -1.68 -14.78 -3.03
C GLU A 36 -0.77 -14.62 -4.25
N GLU A 37 -1.32 -14.64 -5.47
CA GLU A 37 -0.56 -14.37 -6.70
C GLU A 37 -0.09 -12.92 -6.79
N CYS A 38 -0.95 -11.95 -6.45
CA CYS A 38 -0.60 -10.53 -6.49
C CYS A 38 0.64 -10.25 -5.64
N VAL A 39 0.64 -10.75 -4.41
CA VAL A 39 1.63 -10.40 -3.39
C VAL A 39 2.98 -11.11 -3.55
N ILE A 40 3.10 -12.05 -4.50
CA ILE A 40 4.39 -12.62 -4.90
C ILE A 40 5.24 -11.52 -5.56
N CYS A 41 4.64 -10.76 -6.48
CA CYS A 41 5.31 -9.68 -7.20
C CYS A 41 5.12 -8.31 -6.54
N HIS A 42 3.91 -8.00 -6.08
CA HIS A 42 3.59 -6.76 -5.37
C HIS A 42 4.01 -6.84 -3.89
N ASN A 43 5.29 -7.07 -3.65
CA ASN A 43 5.87 -7.24 -2.33
C ASN A 43 6.57 -5.95 -1.85
N ALA A 44 7.15 -6.01 -0.65
CA ALA A 44 7.79 -4.89 0.02
C ALA A 44 8.93 -4.21 -0.78
N ASP A 45 9.62 -4.98 -1.62
CA ASP A 45 10.81 -4.55 -2.34
C ASP A 45 10.54 -4.12 -3.78
N ALA A 46 9.32 -4.37 -4.24
CA ALA A 46 8.95 -4.15 -5.63
C ALA A 46 8.62 -2.68 -5.90
N THR A 47 9.26 -2.13 -6.92
CA THR A 47 8.93 -0.84 -7.53
C THR A 47 8.72 -1.02 -9.03
N ASP A 48 8.13 -0.03 -9.68
CA ASP A 48 7.95 -0.02 -11.14
C ASP A 48 9.13 0.60 -11.90
N LYS A 49 10.28 0.84 -11.24
CA LYS A 49 11.48 1.44 -11.85
C LYS A 49 11.86 0.81 -13.18
N GLY A 50 11.81 -0.51 -13.26
CA GLY A 50 12.16 -1.27 -14.47
C GLY A 50 11.19 -1.08 -15.64
N GLN A 51 10.02 -0.47 -15.41
CA GLN A 51 9.04 -0.13 -16.46
C GLN A 51 9.02 1.38 -16.77
N ARG A 52 9.71 2.21 -15.98
CA ARG A 52 9.73 3.67 -16.14
C ARG A 52 10.85 4.16 -17.05
N PRO A 53 10.66 5.30 -17.73
CA PRO A 53 11.77 6.09 -18.25
C PRO A 53 12.80 6.40 -17.14
N ALA A 54 14.09 6.36 -17.48
CA ALA A 54 15.15 6.65 -16.52
C ALA A 54 15.20 8.13 -16.11
N ASP A 55 14.74 9.04 -16.97
CA ASP A 55 14.67 10.47 -16.69
C ASP A 55 13.31 10.82 -16.04
N PRO A 56 13.27 11.15 -14.74
CA PRO A 56 12.04 11.47 -14.04
C PRO A 56 11.36 12.75 -14.56
N SER A 57 12.08 13.65 -15.25
CA SER A 57 11.46 14.84 -15.85
C SER A 57 10.50 14.50 -17.00
N THR A 58 10.58 13.26 -17.50
CA THR A 58 9.72 12.74 -18.56
C THR A 58 8.54 11.91 -18.03
N THR A 59 8.47 11.65 -16.73
CA THR A 59 7.35 10.92 -16.11
C THR A 59 6.29 11.92 -15.61
N PRO A 60 4.98 11.59 -15.72
CA PRO A 60 3.93 12.53 -15.30
C PRO A 60 3.97 12.91 -13.82
N ASP A 61 4.48 12.00 -12.97
CA ASP A 61 4.59 12.19 -11.52
C ASP A 61 5.97 12.66 -11.06
N GLY A 62 6.89 12.92 -11.99
CA GLY A 62 8.24 13.42 -11.68
C GLY A 62 9.11 12.46 -10.88
N LEU A 63 8.73 11.17 -10.79
CA LEU A 63 9.44 10.18 -9.99
C LEU A 63 10.30 9.25 -10.82
N VAL A 64 11.43 8.87 -10.23
CA VAL A 64 12.33 7.81 -10.73
C VAL A 64 11.68 6.44 -10.59
N GLU A 65 10.97 6.20 -9.49
CA GLU A 65 10.27 4.95 -9.22
C GLU A 65 9.11 5.16 -8.25
N ARG A 66 8.14 4.24 -8.32
CA ARG A 66 7.01 4.15 -7.40
C ARG A 66 6.97 2.74 -6.82
N SER A 67 6.74 2.65 -5.51
CA SER A 67 6.48 1.35 -4.90
C SER A 67 5.22 0.73 -5.47
N ILE A 68 5.30 -0.56 -5.83
CA ILE A 68 4.15 -1.39 -6.18
C ILE A 68 3.84 -2.40 -5.08
N HIS A 69 4.32 -2.16 -3.85
CA HIS A 69 3.98 -2.96 -2.69
C HIS A 69 2.47 -2.97 -2.48
N PHE A 70 1.88 -4.17 -2.42
CA PHE A 70 0.43 -4.38 -2.49
C PHE A 70 -0.37 -3.48 -1.55
N LYS A 71 0.03 -3.35 -0.27
CA LYS A 71 -0.71 -2.51 0.69
C LYS A 71 -0.72 -1.03 0.29
N ALA A 72 0.44 -0.49 -0.14
CA ALA A 72 0.56 0.92 -0.48
C ALA A 72 -0.14 1.20 -1.81
N MET A 73 0.08 0.33 -2.80
CA MET A 73 -0.53 0.44 -4.12
C MET A 73 -2.06 0.40 -4.05
N ILE A 74 -2.64 -0.62 -3.40
CA ILE A 74 -4.09 -0.79 -3.36
C ILE A 74 -4.75 0.36 -2.59
N HIS A 75 -4.17 0.79 -1.47
CA HIS A 75 -4.70 1.93 -0.72
C HIS A 75 -4.65 3.23 -1.52
N SER A 76 -3.55 3.52 -2.22
CA SER A 76 -3.44 4.75 -3.03
C SER A 76 -4.35 4.73 -4.25
N ILE A 77 -4.46 3.60 -4.97
CA ILE A 77 -5.40 3.46 -6.11
C ILE A 77 -6.84 3.74 -5.66
N HIS A 78 -7.28 3.12 -4.56
CA HIS A 78 -8.63 3.35 -4.04
C HIS A 78 -8.75 4.68 -3.29
N THR A 79 -7.64 5.38 -3.05
CA THR A 79 -7.68 6.78 -2.65
C THR A 79 -7.94 7.70 -3.82
N GLY A 80 -7.26 7.46 -4.94
CA GLY A 80 -7.57 8.02 -6.25
C GLY A 80 -7.78 9.53 -6.20
N GLU A 81 -8.99 9.98 -6.52
CA GLU A 81 -9.32 11.41 -6.60
C GLU A 81 -9.13 12.18 -5.29
N ASN A 82 -9.08 11.50 -4.14
CA ASN A 82 -8.92 12.13 -2.84
C ASN A 82 -7.46 12.17 -2.36
N LEU A 83 -6.49 11.74 -3.18
CA LEU A 83 -5.07 11.93 -2.90
C LEU A 83 -4.72 13.42 -2.94
N ASN A 84 -3.87 13.87 -2.04
CA ASN A 84 -3.32 15.24 -2.04
C ASN A 84 -2.13 15.35 -3.01
N VAL A 85 -1.38 14.27 -3.20
CA VAL A 85 -0.22 14.18 -4.08
C VAL A 85 -0.64 13.48 -5.37
N LYS A 86 -0.71 14.24 -6.45
CA LYS A 86 -1.09 13.78 -7.78
C LYS A 86 -0.09 14.26 -8.85
N PRO A 87 0.05 13.54 -9.98
CA PRO A 87 -0.68 12.31 -10.29
C PRO A 87 -0.12 11.06 -9.59
N TYR A 88 -0.98 10.06 -9.34
CA TYR A 88 -0.58 8.73 -8.88
C TYR A 88 -0.49 7.77 -10.07
N VAL A 89 0.71 7.65 -10.60
CA VAL A 89 1.00 6.85 -11.79
C VAL A 89 1.76 5.58 -11.42
N ILE A 90 1.41 4.46 -12.08
CA ILE A 90 2.19 3.22 -12.09
C ILE A 90 2.50 2.83 -13.52
N TYR A 91 3.78 2.55 -13.78
CA TYR A 91 4.21 2.03 -15.08
C TYR A 91 4.06 0.50 -15.11
N GLY A 92 3.30 0.01 -16.08
CA GLY A 92 3.04 -1.40 -16.30
C GLY A 92 3.93 -1.99 -17.40
N PHE A 93 3.59 -3.23 -17.80
CA PHE A 93 4.33 -3.95 -18.84
C PHE A 93 4.47 -3.12 -20.12
N GLY A 94 5.68 -3.11 -20.69
CA GLY A 94 6.00 -2.39 -21.92
C GLY A 94 6.03 -0.88 -21.78
N GLY A 95 6.13 -0.35 -20.55
CA GLY A 95 6.12 1.08 -20.27
C GLY A 95 4.72 1.72 -20.35
N SER A 96 3.66 0.91 -20.19
CA SER A 96 2.28 1.42 -20.17
C SER A 96 2.07 2.36 -18.98
N VAL A 97 1.53 3.54 -19.25
CA VAL A 97 1.27 4.58 -18.23
C VAL A 97 -0.12 4.38 -17.67
N ASN A 98 -0.23 4.04 -16.38
CA ASN A 98 -1.52 3.85 -15.70
C ASN A 98 -1.67 4.93 -14.62
N ASP A 99 -2.50 5.94 -14.90
CA ASP A 99 -2.83 7.00 -13.96
C ASP A 99 -4.11 6.64 -13.19
N PHE A 100 -4.02 6.58 -11.86
CA PHE A 100 -5.15 6.26 -10.98
C PHE A 100 -5.66 7.50 -10.22
N SER A 101 -5.21 8.70 -10.58
CA SER A 101 -5.53 9.94 -9.88
C SER A 101 -7.01 10.32 -9.91
N ASP A 102 -7.77 9.77 -10.85
CA ASP A 102 -9.20 10.02 -11.04
C ASP A 102 -10.08 8.83 -10.64
N VAL A 103 -9.49 7.80 -10.03
CA VAL A 103 -10.27 6.67 -9.50
C VAL A 103 -11.21 7.19 -8.40
N THR A 104 -12.50 6.92 -8.60
CA THR A 104 -13.56 7.22 -7.62
C THR A 104 -13.91 5.94 -6.87
N TYR A 105 -13.77 5.97 -5.54
CA TYR A 105 -14.09 4.80 -4.71
C TYR A 105 -15.57 4.81 -4.33
N PRO A 106 -16.35 3.75 -4.66
CA PRO A 106 -17.81 3.78 -4.53
C PRO A 106 -18.32 3.60 -3.09
N ARG A 107 -17.44 3.32 -2.12
CA ARG A 107 -17.78 3.15 -0.71
C ARG A 107 -17.06 4.20 0.14
N ASP A 108 -17.34 4.19 1.45
CA ASP A 108 -16.52 4.92 2.40
C ASP A 108 -15.16 4.23 2.57
N ARG A 109 -14.07 4.92 2.19
CA ARG A 109 -12.67 4.47 2.37
C ARG A 109 -12.29 4.17 3.82
N ARG A 110 -13.05 4.70 4.78
CA ARG A 110 -12.86 4.46 6.23
C ARG A 110 -13.36 3.07 6.64
N GLU A 111 -14.20 2.44 5.81
CA GLU A 111 -14.71 1.10 6.06
C GLU A 111 -13.67 0.03 5.66
N CYS A 112 -12.67 -0.19 6.53
CA CYS A 112 -11.55 -1.11 6.28
C CYS A 112 -12.01 -2.52 5.86
N ILE A 113 -13.12 -2.99 6.43
CA ILE A 113 -13.71 -4.31 6.16
C ILE A 113 -14.33 -4.44 4.77
N ALA A 114 -14.34 -3.38 3.95
CA ALA A 114 -14.66 -3.45 2.53
C ALA A 114 -13.65 -4.29 1.76
N CYS A 115 -12.41 -4.44 2.26
CA CYS A 115 -11.36 -5.30 1.68
C CYS A 115 -10.76 -6.27 2.71
N HIS A 116 -10.52 -5.80 3.93
CA HIS A 116 -9.97 -6.63 5.01
C HIS A 116 -10.95 -7.72 5.44
N ILE A 117 -10.44 -8.90 5.78
CA ILE A 117 -11.28 -10.07 6.15
C ILE A 117 -12.22 -9.70 7.30
N ASP A 118 -11.65 -9.10 8.33
CA ASP A 118 -12.33 -8.56 9.50
C ASP A 118 -11.51 -7.42 10.14
N SER A 119 -12.02 -6.85 11.22
CA SER A 119 -11.37 -5.75 11.94
C SER A 119 -9.99 -6.13 12.49
N SER A 120 -9.75 -7.40 12.84
CA SER A 120 -8.45 -7.86 13.36
C SER A 120 -7.37 -7.81 12.28
N THR A 121 -7.74 -8.00 11.01
CA THR A 121 -6.80 -7.94 9.89
C THR A 121 -6.48 -6.52 9.42
N SER A 122 -7.26 -5.52 9.84
CA SER A 122 -7.00 -4.08 9.67
C SER A 122 -6.51 -3.40 10.96
N ALA A 123 -6.36 -4.16 12.06
CA ALA A 123 -5.97 -3.63 13.35
C ALA A 123 -4.46 -3.41 13.46
N PHE A 124 -4.09 -2.58 14.44
CA PHE A 124 -2.71 -2.31 14.82
C PHE A 124 -2.46 -2.78 16.26
N PRO A 125 -1.27 -3.34 16.57
CA PRO A 125 -0.04 -3.34 15.78
C PRO A 125 -0.05 -4.27 14.56
N LEU A 126 0.79 -3.94 13.56
CA LEU A 126 1.08 -4.89 12.49
C LEU A 126 1.78 -6.13 13.07
N PRO A 127 1.60 -7.32 12.46
CA PRO A 127 2.33 -8.51 12.85
C PRO A 127 3.85 -8.30 12.85
N ALA A 128 4.52 -8.93 13.81
CA ALA A 128 5.98 -8.89 13.94
C ALA A 128 6.66 -9.31 12.62
N GLY A 129 7.77 -8.66 12.27
CA GLY A 129 8.49 -8.90 11.02
C GLY A 129 7.82 -8.33 9.77
N ALA A 130 6.78 -7.48 9.91
CA ALA A 130 6.28 -6.70 8.78
C ALA A 130 7.41 -5.86 8.17
N LEU A 131 7.64 -6.03 6.87
CA LEU A 131 8.70 -5.32 6.16
C LEU A 131 8.28 -3.88 5.82
N GLY A 132 9.28 -3.01 5.77
CA GLY A 132 9.14 -1.66 5.22
C GLY A 132 8.76 -1.70 3.74
N THR A 133 8.38 -0.56 3.19
CA THR A 133 8.03 -0.41 1.78
C THR A 133 9.15 0.32 1.07
N THR A 134 9.76 -0.29 0.06
CA THR A 134 10.83 0.32 -0.71
C THR A 134 10.29 1.51 -1.50
N THR A 135 10.89 2.68 -1.26
CA THR A 135 10.59 3.94 -1.94
C THR A 135 11.69 4.34 -2.92
N SER A 136 12.91 3.84 -2.70
CA SER A 136 14.00 3.92 -3.67
C SER A 136 14.75 2.61 -3.65
N THR A 137 14.86 1.97 -4.82
CA THR A 137 15.77 0.84 -5.01
C THR A 137 17.20 1.37 -5.09
N GLY A 138 18.11 0.67 -4.44
CA GLY A 138 19.53 1.01 -4.43
C GLY A 138 20.24 0.71 -5.74
N ALA A 139 21.57 0.74 -5.70
CA ALA A 139 22.41 0.58 -6.88
C ALA A 139 22.53 -0.88 -7.34
N LYS A 140 22.31 -1.83 -6.43
CA LYS A 140 22.50 -3.25 -6.70
C LYS A 140 21.17 -3.94 -7.00
N ALA A 141 20.99 -4.41 -8.23
CA ALA A 141 19.72 -5.00 -8.68
C ALA A 141 19.31 -6.30 -7.95
N ASN A 142 20.25 -7.00 -7.30
CA ASN A 142 20.03 -8.28 -6.63
C ASN A 142 20.40 -8.26 -5.13
N ASP A 143 20.52 -7.07 -4.55
CA ASP A 143 20.84 -6.85 -3.14
C ASP A 143 19.98 -5.68 -2.65
N ASP A 144 19.10 -5.97 -1.70
CA ASP A 144 18.12 -5.01 -1.17
C ASP A 144 18.64 -4.26 0.07
N SER A 145 19.90 -4.48 0.46
CA SER A 145 20.50 -3.88 1.66
C SER A 145 20.69 -2.37 1.56
N ASP A 146 20.76 -1.83 0.35
CA ASP A 146 20.88 -0.39 0.08
C ASP A 146 19.55 0.26 -0.36
N ASN A 147 18.44 -0.49 -0.33
CA ASN A 147 17.11 0.08 -0.59
C ASN A 147 16.70 1.05 0.52
N VAL A 148 16.19 2.22 0.12
CA VAL A 148 15.52 3.14 1.03
C VAL A 148 14.10 2.63 1.24
N ARG A 149 13.74 2.41 2.50
CA ARG A 149 12.44 1.87 2.89
C ARG A 149 11.72 2.80 3.87
N THR A 150 10.45 3.05 3.60
CA THR A 150 9.52 3.62 4.57
C THR A 150 9.02 2.53 5.52
N GLN A 151 8.93 2.85 6.80
CA GLN A 151 8.63 1.92 7.87
C GLN A 151 7.19 1.35 7.71
N PRO A 152 6.92 0.14 8.26
CA PRO A 152 5.73 -0.61 7.90
C PRO A 152 4.41 0.08 8.25
N LEU A 153 4.28 0.73 9.41
CA LEU A 153 3.04 1.42 9.76
C LEU A 153 2.90 2.71 8.94
N THR A 154 3.97 3.49 8.85
CA THR A 154 4.05 4.74 8.11
C THR A 154 3.61 4.54 6.67
N ALA A 155 4.20 3.58 5.96
CA ALA A 155 3.86 3.26 4.57
C ALA A 155 2.38 2.83 4.41
N THR A 156 1.79 2.25 5.45
CA THR A 156 0.36 1.89 5.44
C THR A 156 -0.51 3.14 5.56
N CYS A 157 -0.18 4.06 6.48
CA CYS A 157 -0.99 5.26 6.73
C CYS A 157 -0.88 6.28 5.58
N ILE A 158 0.34 6.56 5.11
CA ILE A 158 0.57 7.61 4.10
C ILE A 158 0.09 7.23 2.70
N SER A 159 -0.27 5.95 2.48
CA SER A 159 -0.86 5.50 1.22
C SER A 159 -2.25 6.07 0.96
N CYS A 160 -2.96 6.48 2.03
CA CYS A 160 -4.20 7.26 1.95
C CYS A 160 -4.01 8.69 2.48
N HIS A 161 -3.22 8.87 3.56
CA HIS A 161 -2.96 10.16 4.19
C HIS A 161 -1.65 10.78 3.70
N ASP A 162 -1.67 11.31 2.49
CA ASP A 162 -0.48 11.79 1.77
C ASP A 162 -0.26 13.31 1.87
N SER A 163 -1.00 14.01 2.74
CA SER A 163 -0.86 15.46 2.90
C SER A 163 0.49 15.85 3.54
N ALA A 164 0.96 17.06 3.26
CA ALA A 164 2.18 17.60 3.87
C ALA A 164 2.13 17.64 5.40
N ASN A 165 0.97 17.97 5.99
CA ASN A 165 0.77 17.96 7.45
C ASN A 165 0.90 16.55 8.02
N THR A 166 0.39 15.54 7.32
CA THR A 166 0.56 14.14 7.73
C THR A 166 2.04 13.75 7.67
N ALA A 167 2.76 14.17 6.63
CA ALA A 167 4.19 13.89 6.50
C ALA A 167 4.99 14.46 7.68
N THR A 168 4.72 15.71 8.09
CA THR A 168 5.34 16.30 9.29
C THR A 168 4.98 15.52 10.56
N HIS A 169 3.70 15.19 10.75
CA HIS A 169 3.26 14.44 11.93
C HIS A 169 3.95 13.07 12.04
N VAL A 170 4.04 12.34 10.93
CA VAL A 170 4.72 11.04 10.87
C VAL A 170 6.21 11.17 11.20
N ALA A 171 6.86 12.21 10.67
CA ALA A 171 8.27 12.48 10.94
C ALA A 171 8.51 12.73 12.44
N ASP A 172 7.65 13.51 13.10
CA ASP A 172 7.71 13.77 14.55
C ASP A 172 7.48 12.50 15.40
N LYS A 173 6.84 11.47 14.84
CA LYS A 173 6.58 10.19 15.51
C LYS A 173 7.53 9.08 15.11
N THR A 174 8.59 9.40 14.36
CA THR A 174 9.63 8.47 13.97
C THR A 174 10.97 8.94 14.52
N SER A 175 11.57 8.17 15.43
CA SER A 175 12.85 8.53 16.06
C SER A 175 13.82 7.36 15.96
N GLY A 176 15.04 7.63 15.46
CA GLY A 176 16.06 6.60 15.27
C GLY A 176 15.60 5.44 14.37
N GLY A 177 14.72 5.70 13.41
CA GLY A 177 14.14 4.69 12.52
C GLY A 177 13.03 3.83 13.14
N GLN A 178 12.61 4.13 14.38
CA GLN A 178 11.54 3.42 15.08
C GLN A 178 10.25 4.24 15.12
N GLU A 179 9.12 3.56 14.88
CA GLU A 179 7.79 4.14 14.87
C GLU A 179 7.20 4.18 16.28
N THR A 180 6.79 5.35 16.76
CA THR A 180 6.10 5.53 18.06
C THR A 180 4.59 5.68 17.90
N CYS A 181 4.06 5.43 16.71
CA CYS A 181 2.66 5.62 16.33
C CYS A 181 1.69 4.88 17.27
N LEU A 182 2.09 3.70 17.75
CA LEU A 182 1.27 2.81 18.58
C LEU A 182 1.00 3.36 19.99
N ALA A 183 1.69 4.41 20.43
CA ALA A 183 1.32 5.12 21.66
C ALA A 183 -0.10 5.71 21.58
N CYS A 184 -0.57 6.04 20.37
CA CYS A 184 -1.89 6.65 20.13
C CYS A 184 -2.77 5.82 19.19
N HIS A 185 -2.19 5.22 18.15
CA HIS A 185 -2.91 4.56 17.06
C HIS A 185 -3.03 3.03 17.21
N THR A 186 -2.78 2.48 18.40
CA THR A 186 -3.09 1.08 18.69
C THR A 186 -4.60 0.85 18.64
N SER A 187 -5.03 -0.30 18.11
CA SER A 187 -6.45 -0.62 18.05
C SER A 187 -7.08 -0.70 19.45
N GLY A 188 -8.31 -0.21 19.57
CA GLY A 188 -9.02 -0.06 20.84
C GLY A 188 -8.76 1.26 21.58
N LEU A 189 -7.75 2.05 21.20
CA LEU A 189 -7.57 3.41 21.72
C LEU A 189 -8.44 4.41 20.95
N LEU A 190 -8.72 5.56 21.54
CA LEU A 190 -9.56 6.61 20.92
C LEU A 190 -9.05 7.04 19.53
N LEU A 191 -7.73 7.06 19.34
CA LEU A 191 -7.10 7.40 18.05
C LEU A 191 -6.66 6.15 17.26
N GLY A 192 -7.00 4.95 17.73
CA GLY A 192 -6.83 3.70 16.99
C GLY A 192 -7.59 3.75 15.67
N ALA A 193 -7.05 3.12 14.63
CA ALA A 193 -7.67 3.18 13.30
C ALA A 193 -9.12 2.66 13.28
N ASP A 194 -9.41 1.65 14.10
CA ASP A 194 -10.75 1.10 14.33
C ASP A 194 -11.73 2.12 14.92
N ASN A 195 -11.27 3.04 15.77
CA ASN A 195 -12.10 4.10 16.36
C ASN A 195 -12.16 5.37 15.49
N ALA A 196 -11.03 5.77 14.91
CA ALA A 196 -10.92 6.99 14.12
C ALA A 196 -11.55 6.88 12.72
N HIS A 197 -11.71 5.65 12.21
CA HIS A 197 -12.32 5.36 10.91
C HIS A 197 -13.71 4.72 11.04
N PHE A 198 -14.38 4.82 12.20
CA PHE A 198 -15.78 4.43 12.28
C PHE A 198 -16.61 5.22 11.26
N PRO A 199 -17.42 4.55 10.42
CA PRO A 199 -18.40 5.25 9.60
C PRO A 199 -19.30 6.05 10.54
N GLN A 200 -19.39 7.36 10.35
CA GLN A 200 -20.46 8.12 10.98
C GLN A 200 -21.78 7.61 10.41
N GLN A 201 -22.68 7.17 11.29
CA GLN A 201 -24.03 6.74 10.94
C GLN A 201 -24.82 7.87 10.26
#